data_AF-A0A930RT94-F1
#
_entry.id   AF-A0A930RT94-F1
#
_cell.length_a   1.000
_cell.length_b   1.000
_cell.length_c   1.000
_cell.angle_alpha   90.00
_cell.angle_beta   90.00
_cell.angle_gamma   90.00
#
_symmetry.space_group_name_H-M   'P 1'
#
loop_
_entity.id
_entity.type
_entity.pdbx_description
1 polymer ?
#
loop_
_entity_poly.entity_id
_entity_poly.type
_entity_poly.pdbx_seq_one_letter_code
_entity_poly.pdbx_strand_id
1 'polypeptide(L)' 'YTFSVDAKSGLLTLVQTVDSYGSVPRDFNLSNDETYIVVGHQESDNLTLFKRDLESGQLTLLQKDFYAPEVVCVVPQ' A
#
# COMPACT_ATOMS: atom_id res chain seq x y z
N TYR A 1 1.11 -4.79 5.94
CA TYR A 1 2.45 -5.32 6.26
C TYR A 1 3.33 -5.22 5.03
N THR A 2 4.63 -4.99 5.19
CA THR A 2 5.62 -5.21 4.12
C THR A 2 6.58 -6.32 4.53
N PHE A 3 7.02 -7.09 3.54
CA PHE A 3 7.96 -8.19 3.72
C PHE A 3 9.09 -8.04 2.71
N SER A 4 10.31 -8.40 3.12
CA SER A 4 11.41 -8.66 2.19
C SER A 4 11.39 -10.14 1.81
N VAL A 5 11.81 -10.43 0.59
CA VAL A 5 11.86 -11.80 0.04
C VAL A 5 13.32 -12.19 -0.15
N ASP A 6 13.73 -13.31 0.45
CA ASP A 6 15.03 -13.90 0.12
C ASP A 6 14.99 -14.50 -1.29
N ALA A 7 15.85 -14.01 -2.18
CA ALA A 7 15.82 -14.37 -3.60
C ALA A 7 16.17 -15.84 -3.89
N LYS A 8 16.81 -16.56 -2.96
CA LYS A 8 17.22 -17.96 -3.16
C LYS A 8 16.19 -18.94 -2.61
N SER A 9 15.69 -18.68 -1.41
CA SER A 9 14.80 -19.57 -0.66
C SER A 9 13.33 -19.18 -0.79
N GLY A 10 13.02 -17.94 -1.17
CA GLY A 10 11.65 -17.40 -1.20
C GLY A 10 11.07 -17.11 0.18
N LEU A 11 11.86 -17.23 1.26
CA LEU A 11 11.40 -16.95 2.61
C LEU A 11 11.10 -15.46 2.80
N LEU A 12 10.03 -15.18 3.54
CA LEU A 12 9.58 -13.82 3.85
C LEU A 12 10.10 -13.39 5.22
N THR A 13 10.64 -12.18 5.29
CA THR A 13 10.98 -11.53 6.56
C THR A 13 10.11 -10.29 6.72
N LEU A 14 9.41 -10.17 7.86
CA LEU A 14 8.61 -8.99 8.16
C LEU A 14 9.51 -7.76 8.22
N VAL A 15 9.17 -6.72 7.45
CA VAL A 15 9.87 -5.43 7.43
C VAL A 15 9.12 -4.42 8.29
N GLN A 16 7.82 -4.25 8.05
CA GLN A 16 7.02 -3.23 8.72
C GLN A 16 5.55 -3.65 8.86
N THR A 17 4.95 -3.25 9.98
CA THR A 17 3.50 -3.17 10.16
C THR A 17 3.10 -1.70 10.18
N VAL A 18 2.10 -1.34 9.36
CA VAL A 18 1.55 0.02 9.26
C VAL A 18 0.06 -0.08 9.02
N ASP A 19 -0.71 0.86 9.56
CA ASP A 19 -2.14 0.97 9.32
C ASP A 19 -2.40 1.36 7.87
N SER A 20 -3.48 0.85 7.27
CA SER A 20 -3.92 1.30 5.93
C SER A 20 -4.70 2.62 5.99
N TYR A 21 -5.11 3.03 7.19
CA TYR A 21 -5.90 4.24 7.47
C TYR A 21 -7.29 4.22 6.81
N GLY A 22 -7.97 3.08 6.88
CA GLY A 22 -9.36 2.91 6.47
C GLY A 22 -9.88 1.51 6.76
N SER A 23 -11.15 1.26 6.45
CA SER A 23 -11.86 0.01 6.69
C SER A 23 -11.99 -0.79 5.40
N VAL A 24 -11.67 -2.08 5.48
CA VAL A 24 -11.73 -3.02 4.33
C VAL A 24 -10.89 -2.48 3.15
N PRO A 25 -9.54 -2.44 3.28
CA PRO A 25 -8.65 -2.11 2.17
C PRO A 25 -8.80 -3.17 1.08
N ARG A 26 -9.63 -2.89 0.07
CA ARG A 26 -10.11 -3.88 -0.90
C ARG A 26 -9.11 -4.13 -2.01
N ASP A 27 -8.39 -3.08 -2.39
CA ASP A 27 -7.37 -3.14 -3.43
C ASP A 27 -6.29 -2.08 -3.20
N PHE A 28 -5.11 -2.31 -3.77
CA PHE A 28 -4.01 -1.35 -3.78
C PHE A 28 -3.16 -1.55 -5.04
N ASN A 29 -2.44 -0.51 -5.44
CA ASN A 29 -1.49 -0.61 -6.53
C ASN A 29 -0.24 0.24 -6.30
N LEU A 30 0.83 -0.13 -7.00
CA LEU A 30 2.07 0.63 -7.07
C LEU A 30 1.99 1.62 -8.24
N SER A 31 2.68 2.74 -8.14
CA SER A 31 3.02 3.54 -9.32
C SER A 31 3.95 2.75 -10.25
N ASN A 32 4.03 3.12 -11.54
CA ASN A 32 4.90 2.46 -12.51
C ASN A 32 6.39 2.41 -12.13
N ASP A 33 6.87 3.41 -11.38
CA ASP A 33 8.24 3.46 -10.85
C ASP A 33 8.38 2.81 -9.47
N GLU A 34 7.29 2.22 -8.97
CA GLU A 34 7.13 1.59 -7.66
C GLU A 34 7.43 2.47 -6.45
N THR A 35 7.54 3.79 -6.64
CA THR A 35 7.88 4.74 -5.56
C THR A 35 6.69 5.09 -4.68
N TYR A 36 5.47 4.86 -5.14
CA TYR A 36 4.24 5.13 -4.41
C TYR A 36 3.32 3.92 -4.34
N ILE A 37 2.52 3.84 -3.27
CA ILE A 37 1.42 2.89 -3.12
C ILE A 37 0.14 3.67 -2.84
N VAL A 38 -0.92 3.37 -3.61
CA VAL A 38 -2.28 3.84 -3.35
C VAL A 38 -3.10 2.68 -2.82
N VAL A 39 -3.76 2.86 -1.68
CA VAL A 39 -4.65 1.87 -1.06
C VAL A 39 -6.07 2.39 -1.07
N GLY A 40 -7.01 1.61 -1.60
CA GLY A 40 -8.43 1.90 -1.62
C GLY A 40 -9.22 1.13 -0.57
N HIS A 41 -10.06 1.84 0.17
CA HIS A 41 -10.90 1.29 1.24
C HIS A 41 -12.36 1.28 0.81
N GLN A 42 -12.99 0.11 0.89
CA GLN A 42 -14.35 -0.08 0.41
C GLN A 42 -15.40 0.49 1.38
N GLU A 43 -15.21 0.33 2.70
CA GLU A 43 -16.25 0.70 3.67
C GLU A 43 -16.08 2.10 4.28
N SER A 44 -14.87 2.64 4.26
CA SER A 44 -14.57 3.98 4.81
C SER A 44 -14.46 5.07 3.75
N ASP A 45 -14.75 4.75 2.49
CA ASP A 45 -14.81 5.70 1.37
C ASP A 45 -13.55 6.58 1.23
N ASN A 46 -12.37 5.99 1.38
CA ASN A 46 -11.12 6.75 1.28
C ASN A 46 -9.96 6.02 0.57
N LEU A 47 -9.10 6.83 -0.03
CA LEU A 47 -7.78 6.47 -0.50
C LEU A 47 -6.71 6.89 0.51
N THR A 48 -5.65 6.09 0.58
CA THR A 48 -4.42 6.41 1.31
C THR A 48 -3.24 6.31 0.36
N LEU A 49 -2.34 7.29 0.41
CA LEU A 49 -1.11 7.34 -0.38
C LEU A 49 0.11 7.18 0.53
N PHE A 50 0.96 6.24 0.17
CA PHE A 50 2.26 6.02 0.80
C PHE A 50 3.40 6.27 -0.19
N LYS A 51 4.53 6.74 0.32
CA LYS A 51 5.83 6.62 -0.36
C LYS A 51 6.48 5.31 0.06
N ARG A 52 6.98 4.54 -0.91
CA ARG A 52 7.79 3.35 -0.67
C ARG A 52 9.28 3.72 -0.75
N ASP A 53 10.03 3.24 0.23
CA ASP A 53 11.49 3.20 0.15
C ASP A 53 11.92 1.97 -0.68
N LEU A 54 12.60 2.19 -1.80
CA LEU A 54 12.91 1.11 -2.76
C LEU A 54 13.98 0.13 -2.25
N GLU A 55 14.81 0.54 -1.29
CA GLU A 55 15.88 -0.30 -0.73
C GLU A 55 15.34 -1.20 0.39
N SER A 56 14.61 -0.60 1.34
CA SER A 56 14.10 -1.30 2.53
C SER A 56 12.70 -1.85 2.36
N GLY A 57 11.89 -1.31 1.44
CA GLY A 57 10.47 -1.63 1.30
C GLY A 57 9.57 -1.00 2.36
N GLN A 58 10.09 -0.09 3.19
CA GLN A 58 9.29 0.63 4.18
C GLN A 58 8.33 1.63 3.52
N LEU A 59 7.19 1.85 4.16
CA LEU A 59 6.16 2.78 3.73
C LEU A 59 6.11 3.99 4.66
N THR A 60 6.12 5.18 4.07
CA THR A 60 5.88 6.46 4.74
C THR A 60 4.53 7.00 4.30
N LEU A 61 3.65 7.29 5.26
CA LEU A 61 2.36 7.92 4.97
C LEU A 61 2.58 9.31 4.37
N LEU A 62 1.97 9.58 3.21
CA LEU A 62 1.96 10.92 2.61
C LEU A 62 0.61 11.60 2.75
N GLN A 63 -0.47 10.85 2.52
CA GLN A 63 -1.84 11.35 2.61
C GLN A 63 -2.78 10.23 3.02
N LYS A 64 -3.77 10.56 3.84
CA LYS A 64 -4.89 9.70 4.21
C LYS A 64 -6.20 10.45 4.11
N ASP A 65 -7.31 9.73 4.23
CA ASP A 65 -8.67 10.27 4.23
C ASP A 65 -9.03 11.03 2.93
N PHE A 66 -8.36 10.73 1.80
CA PHE A 66 -8.75 11.30 0.51
C PHE A 66 -10.05 10.62 0.08
N TYR A 67 -11.13 11.39 -0.02
CA TYR A 67 -12.44 10.83 -0.30
C TYR A 67 -12.50 10.15 -1.67
N ALA A 68 -12.94 8.90 -1.69
CA ALA A 68 -13.30 8.15 -2.88
C ALA A 68 -14.31 7.05 -2.47
N PRO A 69 -15.55 7.08 -2.97
CA PRO A 69 -16.58 6.18 -2.50
C PRO A 69 -16.32 4.73 -2.94
N GLU A 70 -16.58 3.78 -2.04
CA GLU A 70 -16.61 2.33 -2.28
C GLU A 70 -15.49 1.83 -3.19
N VAL A 71 -14.23 2.14 -2.88
CA VAL A 71 -13.11 1.76 -3.75
C VAL A 71 -12.94 0.24 -3.76
N VAL A 72 -13.18 -0.37 -4.92
CA VAL A 72 -13.05 -1.83 -5.12
C VAL A 72 -11.91 -2.24 -6.05
N CYS A 73 -11.34 -1.31 -6.83
CA CYS A 73 -10.23 -1.58 -7.74
C CYS A 73 -9.32 -0.36 -7.88
N VAL A 74 -8.01 -0.59 -7.84
CA VAL A 74 -6.95 0.39 -8.10
C VAL A 74 -6.07 -0.17 -9.22
N VAL A 75 -6.09 0.48 -10.38
CA VAL A 75 -5.29 0.06 -11.53
C VAL A 75 -3.96 0.81 -11.59
N PRO A 76 -2.87 0.17 -12.05
CA PRO A 76 -1.63 0.88 -12.32
C PRO A 76 -1.82 1.85 -13.49
N GLN A 77 -1.12 2.98 -13.44
CA GLN A 77 -1.04 3.99 -14.51
C GLN A 77 0.40 4.12 -14.95
#